data_AF-A0A936B745-F1
#
_entry.id   AF-A0A936B745-F1
#
_cell.length_a   1.000
_cell.length_b   1.000
_cell.length_c   1.000
_cell.angle_alpha   90.00
_cell.angle_beta   90.00
_cell.angle_gamma   90.00
#
_symmetry.space_group_name_H-M   'P 1'
#
loop_
_entity.id
_entity.type
_entity.pdbx_description
1 polymer ?
#
loop_
_entity_poly.entity_id
_entity_poly.type
_entity_poly.pdbx_seq_one_letter_code
_entity_poly.pdbx_strand_id
1 'polypeptide(L)'
;MKNKSGYYLQALLYIGIIFMVNVIANFFHFSMDLTGDKRYTLSNSTKKIISQPDDNIFIKVYLDGEFPSGFKRLRSSTLEFLENIRDVNDNIVYEFEDPTGGSEQQLKKRKEEFEADKISPILLNFYDGSQMVQKPIFPFAVIYYKNKKFVVNLLEEQLAGDNEELVLNRSVELLEYKFASAFQRITAQRPKRVLFTTGNAELERNQLIRLESEIRKNHLVGWVHLDSIMKIDTTIDLMVVAGPRNAISLKNLFKIDQYIMVGGKVIWLLDKMEASLDSINVYGMYIPPDINTGTDEILFKYGVRIMPDLIMDLECSSIPQVVGMQGGKPQTQLFPWYYHLSIAPLSTHPIVKNIDRVNMFFPSSIDTLKTDDPVKKTILLQSSEYSRTQLSPARLSFEILKTAPDPKKFNDGKKNVAVLLEGGFSSAFENRLTPELEILLQSIGIKFIPKGDPKAKQMVVSDADFAKNLVNTTSGETEQIGYNKWERAYYKGNKDFISNAIEYMLDGDNIIESRSKEVKLRLLDPVRIKEDKTKWQMINVVLPVVILGLFGGLYSFWRRRKYAGTDTP
;
A
#
# COMPACT_ATOMS: atom_id res chain seq x y z
N MET A 1 45.08 -53.08 -24.81
CA MET A 1 44.50 -51.80 -25.28
C MET A 1 43.00 -51.84 -24.99
N LYS A 2 42.55 -51.20 -23.90
CA LYS A 2 41.13 -51.20 -23.48
C LYS A 2 40.31 -50.26 -24.38
N ASN A 3 39.15 -50.73 -24.83
CA ASN A 3 38.15 -50.09 -25.71
C ASN A 3 38.08 -48.56 -25.58
N LYS A 4 38.83 -47.82 -26.40
CA LYS A 4 38.64 -46.37 -26.56
C LYS A 4 37.37 -46.05 -27.36
N SER A 5 36.90 -46.95 -28.24
CA SER A 5 35.71 -46.74 -29.08
C SER A 5 34.40 -46.64 -28.28
N GLY A 6 34.28 -47.34 -27.14
CA GLY A 6 33.10 -47.30 -26.28
C GLY A 6 32.88 -45.93 -25.62
N TYR A 7 33.96 -45.24 -25.26
CA TYR A 7 33.89 -43.90 -24.66
C TYR A 7 33.44 -42.83 -25.68
N TYR A 8 33.86 -42.95 -26.94
CA TYR A 8 33.41 -42.04 -28.00
C TYR A 8 31.93 -42.24 -28.33
N LEU A 9 31.45 -43.49 -28.34
CA LEU A 9 30.04 -43.80 -28.58
C LEU A 9 29.15 -43.28 -27.43
N GLN A 10 29.58 -43.44 -26.17
CA GLN A 10 28.89 -42.87 -25.02
C GLN A 10 28.87 -41.34 -25.06
N ALA A 11 29.98 -40.69 -25.42
CA ALA A 11 30.05 -39.24 -25.54
C ALA A 11 29.09 -38.70 -26.62
N LEU A 12 29.05 -39.34 -27.79
CA LEU A 12 28.11 -39.00 -28.86
C LEU A 12 26.64 -39.16 -28.43
N LEU A 13 26.35 -40.21 -27.66
CA LEU A 13 25.00 -40.47 -27.17
C LEU A 13 24.58 -39.44 -26.11
N TYR A 14 25.48 -39.02 -25.22
CA TYR A 14 25.22 -37.91 -24.29
C TYR A 14 25.01 -36.57 -25.01
N ILE A 15 25.83 -36.26 -26.01
CA ILE A 15 25.66 -35.05 -26.83
C ILE A 15 24.31 -35.10 -27.55
N GLY A 16 23.93 -36.24 -28.12
CA GLY A 16 22.63 -36.44 -28.77
C GLY A 16 21.45 -36.26 -27.81
N ILE A 17 21.55 -36.80 -26.60
CA ILE A 17 20.53 -36.60 -25.55
C ILE A 17 20.46 -35.12 -25.15
N ILE A 18 21.58 -34.45 -24.92
CA ILE A 18 21.61 -33.02 -24.58
C ILE A 18 20.99 -32.18 -25.69
N PHE A 19 21.30 -32.50 -26.95
CA PHE A 19 20.71 -31.84 -28.11
C PHE A 19 19.20 -32.07 -28.19
N MET A 20 18.74 -33.31 -27.99
CA MET A 20 17.31 -33.65 -28.02
C MET A 20 16.54 -33.01 -26.87
N VAL A 21 17.12 -32.98 -25.66
CA VAL A 21 16.57 -32.26 -24.51
C VAL A 21 16.49 -30.77 -24.80
N ASN A 22 17.49 -30.19 -25.45
CA ASN A 22 17.48 -28.77 -25.84
C ASN A 22 16.37 -28.47 -26.87
N VAL A 23 16.19 -29.34 -27.86
CA VAL A 23 15.10 -29.22 -28.86
C VAL A 23 13.73 -29.35 -28.19
N ILE A 24 13.53 -30.34 -27.31
CA ILE A 24 12.26 -30.52 -26.58
C ILE A 24 12.01 -29.35 -25.62
N ALA A 25 13.05 -28.83 -24.97
CA ALA A 25 12.96 -27.66 -24.08
C ALA A 25 12.57 -26.38 -24.82
N ASN A 26 12.87 -26.25 -26.13
CA ASN A 26 12.37 -25.15 -26.96
C ASN A 26 10.88 -25.27 -27.30
N PHE A 27 10.28 -26.47 -27.23
CA PHE A 27 8.84 -26.65 -27.46
C PHE A 27 8.02 -26.61 -26.16
N PHE A 28 8.63 -27.00 -25.03
CA PHE A 28 8.00 -26.96 -23.71
C PHE A 28 8.80 -26.07 -22.77
N HIS A 29 8.45 -24.79 -22.74
CA HIS A 29 8.97 -23.85 -21.76
C HIS A 29 8.32 -24.12 -20.38
N PHE A 30 9.07 -24.78 -19.50
CA PHE A 30 8.73 -24.87 -18.09
C PHE A 30 9.58 -23.88 -17.30
N SER A 31 8.98 -22.77 -16.86
CA SER A 31 9.60 -21.81 -15.96
C SER A 31 9.06 -22.01 -14.54
N MET A 32 9.97 -22.11 -13.56
CA MET A 32 9.63 -22.17 -12.14
C MET A 32 10.19 -20.94 -11.45
N ASP A 33 9.30 -20.12 -10.91
CA ASP A 33 9.69 -18.94 -10.14
C ASP A 33 10.04 -19.32 -8.71
N LEU A 34 11.34 -19.24 -8.38
CA LEU A 34 11.89 -19.54 -7.06
C LEU A 34 11.99 -18.31 -6.15
N THR A 35 11.49 -17.15 -6.59
CA THR A 35 11.46 -15.95 -5.74
C THR A 35 10.42 -16.09 -4.63
N GLY A 36 10.73 -15.57 -3.44
CA GLY A 36 9.84 -15.67 -2.28
C GLY A 36 8.49 -14.96 -2.46
N ASP A 37 8.43 -13.98 -3.37
CA ASP A 37 7.26 -13.18 -3.73
C ASP A 37 6.58 -13.62 -5.04
N LYS A 38 7.12 -14.63 -5.74
CA LYS A 38 6.68 -15.05 -7.08
C LYS A 38 6.62 -13.87 -8.06
N ARG A 39 7.70 -13.07 -8.09
CA ARG A 39 7.84 -11.83 -8.84
C ARG A 39 7.69 -12.01 -10.35
N TYR A 40 8.11 -13.15 -10.88
CA TYR A 40 8.10 -13.45 -12.32
C TYR A 40 6.85 -14.24 -12.74
N THR A 41 5.93 -14.53 -11.81
CA THR A 41 4.65 -15.21 -12.12
C THR A 41 3.48 -14.26 -11.95
N LEU A 42 2.59 -14.17 -12.95
CA LEU A 42 1.36 -13.37 -12.83
C LEU A 42 0.51 -13.79 -11.61
N SER A 43 0.01 -12.81 -10.85
CA SER A 43 -0.93 -13.07 -9.76
C SER A 43 -2.24 -13.67 -10.29
N ASN A 44 -2.95 -14.41 -9.44
CA ASN A 44 -4.25 -15.00 -9.79
C ASN A 44 -5.25 -13.92 -10.20
N SER A 45 -5.20 -12.79 -9.49
CA SER A 45 -5.99 -11.60 -9.77
C SER A 45 -5.72 -11.00 -11.15
N THR A 46 -4.45 -10.84 -11.53
CA THR A 46 -4.08 -10.38 -12.88
C THR A 46 -4.53 -11.36 -13.96
N LYS A 47 -4.34 -12.67 -13.77
CA LYS A 47 -4.82 -13.69 -14.71
C LYS A 47 -6.32 -13.58 -14.96
N LYS A 48 -7.10 -13.35 -13.90
CA LYS A 48 -8.55 -13.16 -13.99
C LYS A 48 -8.92 -11.93 -14.80
N ILE A 49 -8.27 -10.78 -14.55
CA ILE A 49 -8.50 -9.54 -15.32
C ILE A 49 -8.17 -9.76 -16.80
N ILE A 50 -7.03 -10.39 -17.08
CA ILE A 50 -6.51 -10.57 -18.43
C ILE A 50 -7.30 -11.61 -19.23
N SER A 51 -7.93 -12.57 -18.57
CA SER A 51 -8.80 -13.56 -19.22
C SER A 51 -10.20 -13.04 -19.61
N GLN A 52 -10.64 -11.90 -19.08
CA GLN A 52 -11.98 -11.35 -19.31
C GLN A 52 -12.25 -10.76 -20.71
N PRO A 53 -11.30 -10.06 -21.36
CA PRO A 53 -11.53 -9.45 -22.66
C PRO A 53 -11.76 -10.51 -23.73
N ASP A 54 -12.83 -10.34 -24.50
CA ASP A 54 -13.30 -11.25 -25.54
C ASP A 54 -12.90 -10.80 -26.96
N ASP A 55 -12.23 -9.66 -27.08
CA ASP A 55 -11.83 -9.03 -28.33
C ASP A 55 -10.33 -8.69 -28.30
N ASN A 56 -9.76 -8.41 -29.46
CA ASN A 56 -8.34 -8.15 -29.64
C ASN A 56 -7.90 -6.91 -28.83
N ILE A 57 -6.86 -7.09 -28.03
CA ILE A 57 -6.19 -6.00 -27.33
C ILE A 57 -4.83 -5.79 -27.99
N PHE A 58 -4.64 -4.60 -28.56
CA PHE A 58 -3.39 -4.22 -29.18
C PHE A 58 -2.59 -3.30 -28.25
N ILE A 59 -1.32 -3.64 -28.00
CA ILE A 59 -0.45 -2.90 -27.08
C ILE A 59 0.78 -2.40 -27.84
N LYS A 60 0.90 -1.09 -27.97
CA LYS A 60 2.07 -0.45 -28.58
C LYS A 60 3.01 0.07 -27.51
N VAL A 61 4.25 -0.40 -27.49
CA VAL A 61 5.27 -0.02 -26.50
C VAL A 61 6.32 0.86 -27.15
N TYR A 62 6.47 2.09 -26.66
CA TYR A 62 7.42 3.09 -27.20
C TYR A 62 8.80 3.05 -26.54
N LEU A 63 9.19 1.88 -26.03
CA LEU A 63 10.44 1.65 -25.32
C LEU A 63 11.35 0.71 -26.13
N ASP A 64 11.67 1.11 -27.36
CA ASP A 64 12.60 0.38 -28.23
C ASP A 64 13.73 1.28 -28.76
N GLY A 65 14.86 0.66 -29.11
CA GLY A 65 16.09 1.34 -29.55
C GLY A 65 17.29 1.11 -28.62
N GLU A 66 18.35 1.87 -28.85
CA GLU A 66 19.57 1.78 -28.02
C GLU A 66 19.43 2.53 -26.70
N PHE A 67 19.62 1.81 -25.59
CA PHE A 67 19.47 2.29 -24.22
C PHE A 67 20.64 1.84 -23.31
N PRO A 68 20.91 2.56 -22.21
CA PRO A 68 21.79 2.06 -21.15
C PRO A 68 21.20 0.84 -20.44
N SER A 69 22.01 0.15 -19.62
CA SER A 69 21.66 -1.11 -18.96
C SER A 69 20.34 -1.06 -18.17
N GLY A 70 20.10 0.04 -17.43
CA GLY A 70 18.90 0.21 -16.62
C GLY A 70 17.59 0.22 -17.43
N PHE A 71 17.59 0.91 -18.58
CA PHE A 71 16.42 0.98 -19.47
C PHE A 71 16.27 -0.27 -20.34
N LYS A 72 17.39 -0.92 -20.71
CA LYS A 72 17.36 -2.27 -21.32
C LYS A 72 16.67 -3.28 -20.40
N ARG A 73 16.90 -3.19 -19.08
CA ARG A 73 16.20 -4.02 -18.09
C ARG A 73 14.70 -3.73 -18.06
N LEU A 74 14.29 -2.45 -18.03
CA LEU A 74 12.88 -2.07 -18.06
C LEU A 74 12.17 -2.58 -19.33
N ARG A 75 12.79 -2.40 -20.50
CA ARG A 75 12.30 -2.93 -21.78
C ARG A 75 12.14 -4.44 -21.74
N SER A 76 13.19 -5.16 -21.32
CA SER A 76 13.18 -6.63 -21.30
C SER A 76 12.13 -7.16 -20.33
N SER A 77 12.00 -6.54 -19.15
CA SER A 77 10.96 -6.90 -18.17
C SER A 77 9.55 -6.61 -18.69
N THR A 78 9.38 -5.54 -19.47
CA THR A 78 8.11 -5.23 -20.13
C THR A 78 7.77 -6.27 -21.19
N LEU A 79 8.74 -6.68 -22.02
CA LEU A 79 8.56 -7.72 -23.03
C LEU A 79 8.18 -9.06 -22.37
N GLU A 80 8.94 -9.50 -21.38
CA GLU A 80 8.67 -10.74 -20.63
C GLU A 80 7.28 -10.71 -19.97
N PHE A 81 6.88 -9.57 -19.42
CA PHE A 81 5.53 -9.40 -18.89
C PHE A 81 4.46 -9.54 -20.00
N LEU A 82 4.66 -8.91 -21.16
CA LEU A 82 3.72 -8.97 -22.28
C LEU A 82 3.61 -10.39 -22.91
N GLU A 83 4.70 -11.15 -22.90
CA GLU A 83 4.70 -12.57 -23.27
C GLU A 83 3.86 -13.39 -22.28
N ASN A 84 4.11 -13.23 -20.98
CA ASN A 84 3.37 -13.94 -19.93
C ASN A 84 1.86 -13.68 -19.96
N ILE A 85 1.42 -12.47 -20.31
CA ILE A 85 -0.02 -12.18 -20.40
C ILE A 85 -0.65 -12.72 -21.69
N ARG A 86 0.12 -12.80 -22.78
CA ARG A 86 -0.32 -13.40 -24.04
C ARG A 86 -0.52 -14.91 -23.88
N ASP A 87 0.33 -15.58 -23.11
CA ASP A 87 0.16 -16.99 -22.74
C ASP A 87 -1.14 -17.26 -21.97
N VAL A 88 -1.72 -16.23 -21.33
CA VAL A 88 -3.01 -16.30 -20.63
C VAL A 88 -4.18 -15.93 -21.54
N ASN A 89 -3.98 -15.04 -22.51
CA ASN A 89 -5.01 -14.59 -23.45
C ASN A 89 -4.42 -14.34 -24.85
N ASP A 90 -4.74 -15.24 -25.78
CA ASP A 90 -4.27 -15.21 -27.17
C ASP A 90 -4.73 -13.96 -27.97
N ASN A 91 -5.74 -13.23 -27.49
CA ASN A 91 -6.22 -11.99 -28.11
C ASN A 91 -5.29 -10.79 -27.89
N ILE A 92 -4.22 -10.95 -27.09
CA ILE A 92 -3.25 -9.90 -26.82
C ILE A 92 -2.18 -9.91 -27.91
N VAL A 93 -2.10 -8.79 -28.63
CA VAL A 93 -1.06 -8.52 -29.63
C VAL A 93 -0.27 -7.30 -29.18
N TYR A 94 1.05 -7.38 -29.23
CA TYR A 94 1.90 -6.26 -28.85
C TYR A 94 2.99 -6.00 -29.87
N GLU A 95 3.41 -4.74 -29.97
CA GLU A 95 4.58 -4.33 -30.75
C GLU A 95 5.45 -3.34 -29.98
N PHE A 96 6.75 -3.41 -30.21
CA PHE A 96 7.73 -2.45 -29.72
C PHE A 96 8.13 -1.55 -30.89
N GLU A 97 8.19 -0.25 -30.64
CA GLU A 97 8.50 0.77 -31.66
C GLU A 97 9.47 1.79 -31.07
N ASP A 98 10.51 2.15 -31.83
CA ASP A 98 11.33 3.34 -31.53
C ASP A 98 10.61 4.57 -32.09
N PRO A 99 10.02 5.42 -31.22
CA PRO A 99 9.25 6.57 -31.66
C PRO A 99 10.12 7.69 -32.27
N THR A 100 11.44 7.63 -32.10
CA THR A 100 12.40 8.62 -32.61
C THR A 100 12.86 8.33 -34.04
N GLY A 101 12.58 7.12 -34.56
CA GLY A 101 12.86 6.73 -35.93
C GLY A 101 11.70 7.02 -36.91
N GLY A 102 12.04 7.15 -38.20
CA GLY A 102 11.07 7.27 -39.29
C GLY A 102 11.30 8.48 -40.19
N SER A 103 10.42 8.67 -41.18
CA SER A 103 10.42 9.85 -42.05
C SER A 103 9.92 11.10 -41.31
N GLU A 104 10.26 12.31 -41.80
CA GLU A 104 9.79 13.57 -41.18
C GLU A 104 8.26 13.64 -41.05
N GLN A 105 7.53 13.11 -42.02
CA GLN A 105 6.06 13.04 -41.97
C GLN A 105 5.57 12.12 -40.84
N GLN A 106 6.22 10.97 -40.63
CA GLN A 106 5.88 10.04 -39.55
C GLN A 106 6.16 10.67 -38.19
N LEU A 107 7.31 11.34 -38.03
CA LEU A 107 7.69 12.03 -36.80
C LEU A 107 6.72 13.16 -36.45
N LYS A 108 6.29 13.95 -37.45
CA LYS A 108 5.31 15.02 -37.23
C LYS A 108 3.96 14.46 -36.78
N LYS A 109 3.45 13.43 -37.45
CA LYS A 109 2.18 12.78 -37.08
C LYS A 109 2.25 12.18 -35.67
N ARG A 110 3.35 11.49 -35.35
CA ARG A 110 3.57 10.88 -34.02
C ARG A 110 3.64 11.93 -32.92
N LYS A 111 4.25 13.09 -33.19
CA LYS A 111 4.26 14.23 -32.27
C LYS A 111 2.85 14.74 -31.96
N GLU A 112 2.02 14.91 -32.99
CA GLU A 112 0.61 15.31 -32.81
C GLU A 112 -0.18 14.27 -31.99
N GLU A 113 0.03 12.98 -32.25
CA GLU A 113 -0.59 11.88 -31.47
C GLU A 113 -0.12 11.89 -30.00
N PHE A 114 1.17 12.09 -29.75
CA PHE A 114 1.74 12.14 -28.39
C PHE A 114 1.26 13.35 -27.61
N GLU A 115 1.12 14.51 -28.24
CA GLU A 115 0.55 15.69 -27.62
C GLU A 115 -0.92 15.47 -27.23
N ALA A 116 -1.72 14.85 -28.11
CA ALA A 116 -3.10 14.48 -27.81
C ALA A 116 -3.21 13.48 -26.64
N ASP A 117 -2.26 12.57 -26.54
CA ASP A 117 -2.20 11.52 -25.53
C ASP A 117 -1.49 11.93 -24.23
N LYS A 118 -0.96 13.15 -24.19
CA LYS A 118 -0.11 13.65 -23.10
C LYS A 118 1.13 12.76 -22.84
N ILE A 119 1.62 12.12 -23.89
CA ILE A 119 2.87 11.37 -23.87
C ILE A 119 4.02 12.36 -24.08
N SER A 120 4.84 12.53 -23.06
CA SER A 120 5.98 13.46 -23.09
C SER A 120 7.31 12.70 -23.07
N PRO A 121 8.32 13.11 -23.85
CA PRO A 121 9.63 12.49 -23.81
C PRO A 121 10.35 12.80 -22.49
N ILE A 122 11.21 11.88 -22.09
CA ILE A 122 12.19 12.07 -21.02
C ILE A 122 13.57 12.11 -21.66
N LEU A 123 14.38 13.12 -21.30
CA LEU A 123 15.74 13.24 -21.81
C LEU A 123 16.67 12.37 -20.96
N LEU A 124 17.25 11.36 -21.60
CA LEU A 124 18.19 10.46 -20.98
C LEU A 124 19.61 10.91 -21.32
N ASN A 125 20.42 11.14 -20.27
CA ASN A 125 21.83 11.51 -20.41
C ASN A 125 22.69 10.29 -20.09
N PHE A 126 23.46 9.80 -21.05
CA PHE A 126 24.37 8.67 -20.84
C PHE A 126 25.70 8.89 -21.56
N TYR A 127 26.75 8.25 -21.08
CA TYR A 127 28.05 8.26 -21.76
C TYR A 127 28.11 7.14 -22.78
N ASP A 128 28.35 7.50 -24.04
CA ASP A 128 28.77 6.58 -25.08
C ASP A 128 30.28 6.75 -25.30
N GLY A 129 31.06 5.83 -24.72
CA GLY A 129 32.52 5.98 -24.61
C GLY A 129 32.90 7.20 -23.78
N SER A 130 33.39 8.25 -24.44
CA SER A 130 33.82 9.52 -23.81
C SER A 130 32.85 10.69 -24.02
N GLN A 131 31.80 10.51 -24.83
CA GLN A 131 30.85 11.59 -25.14
C GLN A 131 29.58 11.42 -24.32
N MET A 132 29.11 12.53 -23.73
CA MET A 132 27.79 12.59 -23.11
C MET A 132 26.75 12.74 -24.23
N VAL A 133 25.92 11.73 -24.40
CA VAL A 133 24.81 11.70 -25.36
C VAL A 133 23.51 12.00 -24.61
N GLN A 134 22.73 12.94 -25.13
CA GLN A 134 21.35 13.17 -24.69
C GLN A 134 20.40 12.57 -25.70
N LYS A 135 19.58 11.60 -25.28
CA LYS A 135 18.60 10.93 -26.15
C LYS A 135 17.20 11.03 -25.55
N PRO A 136 16.19 11.54 -26.28
CA PRO A 136 14.81 11.49 -25.82
C PRO A 136 14.30 10.05 -25.86
N ILE A 137 13.62 9.64 -24.80
CA ILE A 137 12.97 8.34 -24.67
C ILE A 137 11.50 8.50 -24.29
N PHE A 138 10.68 7.52 -24.63
CA PHE A 138 9.24 7.53 -24.36
C PHE A 138 8.85 6.24 -23.63
N PRO A 139 9.06 6.16 -22.31
CA PRO A 139 8.76 4.95 -21.55
C PRO A 139 7.25 4.80 -21.32
N PHE A 140 6.49 4.59 -22.39
CA PHE A 140 5.04 4.48 -22.40
C PHE A 140 4.59 3.26 -23.21
N ALA A 141 3.49 2.67 -22.77
CA ALA A 141 2.72 1.72 -23.56
C ALA A 141 1.31 2.27 -23.80
N VAL A 142 0.75 2.02 -24.97
CA VAL A 142 -0.60 2.43 -25.33
C VAL A 142 -1.42 1.20 -25.66
N ILE A 143 -2.48 1.00 -24.89
CA ILE A 143 -3.40 -0.12 -25.01
C ILE A 143 -4.62 0.34 -25.79
N TYR A 144 -4.95 -0.41 -26.84
CA TYR A 144 -6.14 -0.22 -27.67
C TYR A 144 -7.08 -1.40 -27.46
N TYR A 145 -8.34 -1.11 -27.16
CA TYR A 145 -9.39 -2.12 -27.01
C TYR A 145 -10.72 -1.54 -27.49
N LYS A 146 -11.27 -2.13 -28.56
CA LYS A 146 -12.47 -1.60 -29.24
C LYS A 146 -12.23 -0.12 -29.60
N ASN A 147 -13.12 0.79 -29.18
CA ASN A 147 -12.99 2.23 -29.44
C ASN A 147 -12.29 2.99 -28.29
N LYS A 148 -11.69 2.29 -27.34
CA LYS A 148 -11.02 2.88 -26.18
C LYS A 148 -9.51 2.80 -26.35
N LYS A 149 -8.84 3.82 -25.81
CA LYS A 149 -7.39 3.89 -25.72
C LYS A 149 -6.98 4.20 -24.29
N PHE A 150 -5.91 3.58 -23.82
CA PHE A 150 -5.37 3.83 -22.49
C PHE A 150 -3.84 3.91 -22.52
N VAL A 151 -3.27 4.96 -21.92
CA VAL A 151 -1.83 5.20 -21.88
C VAL A 151 -1.27 4.75 -20.52
N VAL A 152 -0.24 3.92 -20.56
CA VAL A 152 0.47 3.39 -19.39
C VAL A 152 1.86 4.01 -19.35
N ASN A 153 2.17 4.76 -18.30
CA ASN A 153 3.53 5.23 -18.05
C ASN A 153 4.37 4.10 -17.42
N LEU A 154 5.40 3.63 -18.12
CA LEU A 154 6.27 2.54 -17.67
C LEU A 154 7.33 3.01 -16.67
N LEU A 155 7.69 4.30 -16.66
CA LEU A 155 8.71 4.85 -15.76
C LEU A 155 8.08 5.65 -14.60
N GLU A 156 8.50 5.36 -13.38
CA GLU A 156 8.08 6.10 -12.19
C GLU A 156 8.69 7.51 -12.12
N GLU A 157 7.98 8.42 -11.45
CA GLU A 157 8.49 9.76 -11.18
C GLU A 157 9.69 9.68 -10.21
N GLN A 158 10.75 10.42 -10.54
CA GLN A 158 11.90 10.57 -9.65
C GLN A 158 11.58 11.57 -8.54
N LEU A 159 11.62 11.11 -7.28
CA LEU A 159 11.48 11.99 -6.13
C LEU A 159 12.83 12.57 -5.71
N ALA A 160 12.82 13.69 -4.98
CA ALA A 160 14.04 14.30 -4.47
C ALA A 160 14.84 13.31 -3.61
N GLY A 161 16.08 13.02 -4.02
CA GLY A 161 16.97 12.07 -3.35
C GLY A 161 16.95 10.63 -3.90
N ASP A 162 16.07 10.30 -4.85
CA ASP A 162 16.05 8.99 -5.50
C ASP A 162 17.21 8.85 -6.51
N ASN A 163 17.90 7.70 -6.48
CA ASN A 163 18.81 7.26 -7.54
C ASN A 163 18.01 6.73 -8.75
N GLU A 164 18.47 6.98 -9.97
CA GLU A 164 17.89 6.46 -11.21
C GLU A 164 17.69 4.94 -11.18
N GLU A 165 18.65 4.19 -10.62
CA GLU A 165 18.53 2.74 -10.50
C GLU A 165 17.36 2.31 -9.58
N LEU A 166 17.11 3.08 -8.51
CA LEU A 166 15.98 2.83 -7.60
C LEU A 166 14.65 3.10 -8.31
N VAL A 167 14.57 4.17 -9.10
CA VAL A 167 13.37 4.51 -9.90
C VAL A 167 13.09 3.41 -10.92
N LEU A 168 14.12 2.91 -11.62
CA LEU A 168 13.99 1.85 -12.61
C LEU A 168 13.59 0.51 -12.00
N ASN A 169 14.17 0.14 -10.84
CA ASN A 169 13.76 -1.06 -10.12
C ASN A 169 12.28 -1.00 -9.71
N ARG A 170 11.85 0.12 -9.12
CA ARG A 170 10.45 0.36 -8.76
C ARG A 170 9.52 0.30 -9.97
N SER A 171 9.97 0.83 -11.10
CA SER A 171 9.23 0.83 -12.36
C SER A 171 8.99 -0.59 -12.86
N VAL A 172 10.02 -1.45 -12.81
CA VAL A 172 9.92 -2.88 -13.14
C VAL A 172 8.98 -3.61 -12.19
N GLU A 173 9.11 -3.36 -10.88
CA GLU A 173 8.27 -4.00 -9.86
C GLU A 173 6.78 -3.65 -9.99
N LEU A 174 6.46 -2.45 -10.47
CA LEU A 174 5.09 -1.97 -10.67
C LEU A 174 4.48 -2.31 -12.04
N LEU A 175 5.21 -2.99 -12.95
CA LEU A 175 4.72 -3.31 -14.29
C LEU A 175 3.40 -4.09 -14.25
N GLU A 176 3.33 -5.18 -13.48
CA GLU A 176 2.12 -5.99 -13.38
C GLU A 176 0.93 -5.16 -12.91
N TYR A 177 1.11 -4.36 -11.86
CA TYR A 177 0.06 -3.48 -11.34
C TYR A 177 -0.40 -2.46 -12.39
N LYS A 178 0.53 -1.78 -13.06
CA LYS A 178 0.25 -0.77 -14.08
C LYS A 178 -0.58 -1.32 -15.23
N PHE A 179 -0.18 -2.49 -15.75
CA PHE A 179 -0.91 -3.15 -16.81
C PHE A 179 -2.25 -3.71 -16.32
N ALA A 180 -2.30 -4.43 -15.19
CA ALA A 180 -3.55 -4.96 -14.64
C ALA A 180 -4.60 -3.85 -14.41
N SER A 181 -4.17 -2.71 -13.86
CA SER A 181 -5.01 -1.52 -13.71
C SER A 181 -5.48 -0.99 -15.08
N ALA A 182 -4.58 -0.90 -16.06
CA ALA A 182 -4.92 -0.46 -17.41
C ALA A 182 -5.94 -1.38 -18.10
N PHE A 183 -5.75 -2.70 -18.03
CA PHE A 183 -6.68 -3.69 -18.56
C PHE A 183 -8.05 -3.58 -17.89
N GLN A 184 -8.09 -3.49 -16.56
CA GLN A 184 -9.35 -3.34 -15.84
C GLN A 184 -10.08 -2.06 -16.25
N ARG A 185 -9.36 -0.95 -16.45
CA ARG A 185 -9.94 0.33 -16.84
C ARG A 185 -10.48 0.32 -18.26
N ILE A 186 -9.71 -0.20 -19.21
CA ILE A 186 -10.11 -0.20 -20.61
C ILE A 186 -11.30 -1.15 -20.85
N THR A 187 -11.38 -2.22 -20.06
CA THR A 187 -12.46 -3.23 -20.13
C THR A 187 -13.68 -2.86 -19.27
N ALA A 188 -13.52 -2.00 -18.26
CA ALA A 188 -14.62 -1.58 -17.40
C ALA A 188 -15.77 -0.91 -18.19
N GLN A 189 -17.01 -1.24 -17.81
CA GLN A 189 -18.21 -0.66 -18.41
C GLN A 189 -18.42 0.81 -18.00
N ARG A 190 -18.12 1.15 -16.74
CA ARG A 190 -18.22 2.51 -16.20
C ARG A 190 -17.11 2.78 -15.18
N PRO A 191 -16.67 4.04 -15.00
CA PRO A 191 -15.82 4.40 -13.88
C PRO A 191 -16.56 4.18 -12.54
N LYS A 192 -15.81 3.82 -11.50
CA LYS A 192 -16.35 3.69 -10.16
C LYS A 192 -16.57 5.07 -9.53
N ARG A 193 -17.51 5.15 -8.59
CA ARG A 193 -17.90 6.39 -7.90
C ARG A 193 -17.61 6.28 -6.41
N VAL A 194 -16.74 7.16 -5.91
CA VAL A 194 -16.42 7.33 -4.49
C VAL A 194 -17.10 8.60 -3.98
N LEU A 195 -17.80 8.49 -2.86
CA LEU A 195 -18.60 9.57 -2.27
C LEU A 195 -18.08 9.92 -0.87
N PHE A 196 -17.67 11.16 -0.66
CA PHE A 196 -17.35 11.68 0.67
C PHE A 196 -18.58 12.33 1.32
N THR A 197 -18.80 12.08 2.60
CA THR A 197 -19.89 12.71 3.36
C THR A 197 -19.46 14.06 3.93
N THR A 198 -20.43 14.96 4.07
CA THR A 198 -20.31 16.23 4.80
C THR A 198 -21.55 16.51 5.63
N GLY A 199 -21.44 17.45 6.57
CA GLY A 199 -22.54 17.99 7.38
C GLY A 199 -22.39 17.77 8.88
N ASN A 200 -21.40 17.00 9.32
CA ASN A 200 -21.13 16.61 10.69
C ASN A 200 -19.74 17.05 11.16
N ALA A 201 -19.23 18.16 10.61
CA ALA A 201 -17.89 18.68 10.84
C ALA A 201 -16.79 17.64 10.51
N GLU A 202 -17.01 16.87 9.44
CA GLU A 202 -16.00 16.05 8.78
C GLU A 202 -14.81 16.89 8.29
N LEU A 203 -13.77 16.17 7.88
CA LEU A 203 -12.59 16.78 7.27
C LEU A 203 -12.95 17.60 6.04
N GLU A 204 -12.36 18.78 5.98
CA GLU A 204 -12.57 19.69 4.87
C GLU A 204 -11.90 19.16 3.59
N ARG A 205 -12.46 19.54 2.43
CA ARG A 205 -11.95 19.10 1.13
C ARG A 205 -10.49 19.49 0.88
N ASN A 206 -10.03 20.63 1.39
CA ASN A 206 -8.62 21.05 1.31
C ASN A 206 -7.67 20.11 2.09
N GLN A 207 -8.11 19.51 3.19
CA GLN A 207 -7.36 18.55 4.01
C GLN A 207 -7.31 17.16 3.37
N LEU A 208 -8.20 16.87 2.41
CA LEU A 208 -8.26 15.60 1.69
C LEU A 208 -7.96 15.74 0.20
N ILE A 209 -7.53 16.91 -0.28
CA ILE A 209 -7.38 17.19 -1.71
C ILE A 209 -6.34 16.29 -2.37
N ARG A 210 -5.30 15.88 -1.64
CA ARG A 210 -4.31 14.92 -2.15
C ARG A 210 -4.90 13.52 -2.29
N LEU A 211 -5.68 13.08 -1.32
CA LEU A 211 -6.39 11.80 -1.39
C LEU A 211 -7.40 11.81 -2.54
N GLU A 212 -8.21 12.87 -2.62
CA GLU A 212 -9.14 13.08 -3.73
C GLU A 212 -8.42 13.05 -5.08
N SER A 213 -7.27 13.71 -5.20
CA SER A 213 -6.48 13.72 -6.44
C SER A 213 -6.00 12.34 -6.83
N GLU A 214 -5.57 11.52 -5.86
CA GLU A 214 -5.15 10.14 -6.10
C GLU A 214 -6.32 9.26 -6.58
N ILE A 215 -7.48 9.37 -5.93
CA ILE A 215 -8.69 8.63 -6.33
C ILE A 215 -9.16 9.07 -7.72
N ARG A 216 -9.12 10.38 -8.01
CA ARG A 216 -9.54 10.96 -9.30
C ARG A 216 -8.71 10.51 -10.49
N LYS A 217 -7.51 9.94 -10.29
CA LYS A 217 -6.72 9.34 -11.38
C LYS A 217 -7.47 8.19 -12.07
N ASN A 218 -8.29 7.46 -11.31
CA ASN A 218 -8.92 6.22 -11.76
C ASN A 218 -10.45 6.22 -11.61
N HIS A 219 -10.99 6.99 -10.66
CA HIS A 219 -12.38 6.92 -10.25
C HIS A 219 -13.03 8.31 -10.19
N LEU A 220 -14.36 8.35 -10.20
CA LEU A 220 -15.11 9.59 -10.00
C LEU A 220 -15.26 9.86 -8.49
N VAL A 221 -14.95 11.09 -8.07
CA VAL A 221 -15.12 11.52 -6.67
C VAL A 221 -16.19 12.59 -6.57
N GLY A 222 -17.14 12.38 -5.65
CA GLY A 222 -18.18 13.33 -5.29
C GLY A 222 -18.21 13.60 -3.78
N TRP A 223 -18.84 14.69 -3.39
CA TRP A 223 -19.07 15.09 -2.01
C TRP A 223 -20.56 15.34 -1.82
N VAL A 224 -21.15 14.92 -0.70
CA VAL A 224 -22.57 15.15 -0.42
C VAL A 224 -22.82 15.45 1.04
N HIS A 225 -23.67 16.47 1.26
CA HIS A 225 -24.24 16.72 2.57
C HIS A 225 -25.38 15.72 2.81
N LEU A 226 -25.28 14.85 3.82
CA LEU A 226 -26.25 13.75 3.95
C LEU A 226 -27.70 14.23 4.11
N ASP A 227 -27.94 15.38 4.73
CA ASP A 227 -29.29 15.94 4.86
C ASP A 227 -29.92 16.42 3.54
N SER A 228 -29.14 16.67 2.49
CA SER A 228 -29.65 17.15 1.19
C SER A 228 -30.23 16.04 0.32
N ILE A 229 -30.01 14.77 0.69
CA ILE A 229 -30.49 13.60 -0.05
C ILE A 229 -31.48 12.77 0.78
N MET A 230 -32.40 12.09 0.11
CA MET A 230 -33.33 11.17 0.79
C MET A 230 -32.74 9.77 0.97
N LYS A 231 -31.96 9.29 -0.01
CA LYS A 231 -31.28 8.00 -0.01
C LYS A 231 -29.93 8.11 -0.72
N ILE A 232 -29.00 7.22 -0.39
CA ILE A 232 -27.75 7.07 -1.13
C ILE A 232 -28.04 6.23 -2.37
N ASP A 233 -27.61 6.71 -3.53
CA ASP A 233 -27.87 6.06 -4.80
C ASP A 233 -26.98 4.81 -4.98
N THR A 234 -27.54 3.74 -5.55
CA THR A 234 -26.84 2.46 -5.77
C THR A 234 -25.72 2.54 -6.82
N THR A 235 -25.64 3.63 -7.58
CA THR A 235 -24.50 3.90 -8.47
C THR A 235 -23.24 4.30 -7.73
N ILE A 236 -23.32 4.60 -6.42
CA ILE A 236 -22.16 4.89 -5.56
C ILE A 236 -21.52 3.56 -5.13
N ASP A 237 -20.27 3.35 -5.54
CA ASP A 237 -19.55 2.10 -5.30
C ASP A 237 -18.83 2.07 -3.93
N LEU A 238 -18.52 3.25 -3.38
CA LEU A 238 -17.87 3.42 -2.08
C LEU A 238 -18.28 4.76 -1.46
N MET A 239 -18.59 4.74 -0.16
CA MET A 239 -18.76 5.94 0.65
C MET A 239 -17.63 6.07 1.68
N VAL A 240 -17.15 7.28 1.91
CA VAL A 240 -16.12 7.60 2.91
C VAL A 240 -16.68 8.62 3.90
N VAL A 241 -16.75 8.22 5.17
CA VAL A 241 -17.12 9.08 6.30
C VAL A 241 -15.82 9.46 7.01
N ALA A 242 -15.35 10.68 6.79
CA ALA A 242 -14.00 11.10 7.18
C ALA A 242 -14.01 12.10 8.36
N GLY A 243 -13.67 11.62 9.55
CA GLY A 243 -13.48 12.44 10.75
C GLY A 243 -14.68 13.29 11.18
N PRO A 244 -15.93 12.79 11.21
CA PRO A 244 -17.05 13.55 11.75
C PRO A 244 -16.77 13.91 13.22
N ARG A 245 -17.01 15.17 13.59
CA ARG A 245 -16.83 15.66 14.96
C ARG A 245 -18.15 15.84 15.70
N ASN A 246 -19.25 15.99 14.95
CA ASN A 246 -20.59 16.07 15.49
C ASN A 246 -21.35 14.77 15.26
N ALA A 247 -22.36 14.52 16.11
CA ALA A 247 -23.22 13.34 15.97
C ALA A 247 -23.95 13.32 14.62
N ILE A 248 -23.83 12.21 13.89
CA ILE A 248 -24.61 11.96 12.68
C ILE A 248 -26.06 11.69 13.10
N SER A 249 -27.01 12.41 12.48
CA SER A 249 -28.43 12.29 12.83
C SER A 249 -28.94 10.86 12.59
N LEU A 250 -29.92 10.42 13.38
CA LEU A 250 -30.52 9.08 13.22
C LEU A 250 -31.05 8.84 11.80
N LYS A 251 -31.62 9.89 11.17
CA LYS A 251 -32.05 9.88 9.76
C LYS A 251 -30.90 9.60 8.81
N ASN A 252 -29.73 10.22 9.02
CA ASN A 252 -28.57 10.02 8.15
C ASN A 252 -27.89 8.66 8.41
N LEU A 253 -27.84 8.21 9.66
CA LEU A 253 -27.41 6.85 10.01
C LEU A 253 -28.30 5.80 9.34
N PHE A 254 -29.63 6.02 9.28
CA PHE A 254 -30.55 5.14 8.55
C PHE A 254 -30.22 5.08 7.05
N LYS A 255 -29.90 6.21 6.41
CA LYS A 255 -29.49 6.22 4.99
C LYS A 255 -28.23 5.39 4.75
N ILE A 256 -27.24 5.52 5.65
CA ILE A 256 -25.98 4.77 5.57
C ILE A 256 -26.24 3.27 5.81
N ASP A 257 -27.04 2.93 6.82
CA ASP A 257 -27.43 1.55 7.11
C ASP A 257 -28.08 0.91 5.88
N GLN A 258 -29.09 1.56 5.29
CA GLN A 258 -29.77 1.03 4.10
C GLN A 258 -28.87 0.95 2.87
N TYR A 259 -27.89 1.85 2.75
CA TYR A 259 -26.84 1.73 1.72
C TYR A 259 -25.97 0.49 1.93
N ILE A 260 -25.58 0.18 3.17
CA ILE A 260 -24.85 -1.05 3.50
C ILE A 260 -25.72 -2.28 3.20
N MET A 261 -27.02 -2.23 3.52
CA MET A 261 -27.95 -3.35 3.29
C MET A 261 -28.08 -3.73 1.80
N VAL A 262 -27.94 -2.78 0.86
CA VAL A 262 -27.93 -3.09 -0.58
C VAL A 262 -26.57 -3.57 -1.11
N GLY A 263 -25.60 -3.86 -0.23
CA GLY A 263 -24.25 -4.26 -0.63
C GLY A 263 -23.28 -3.08 -0.78
N GLY A 264 -23.67 -1.89 -0.30
CA GLY A 264 -22.82 -0.70 -0.28
C GLY A 264 -21.58 -0.90 0.59
N LYS A 265 -20.57 -0.08 0.31
CA LYS A 265 -19.25 -0.20 0.95
C LYS A 265 -18.89 1.10 1.63
N VAL A 266 -18.43 1.03 2.88
CA VAL A 266 -18.18 2.22 3.69
C VAL A 266 -16.79 2.18 4.33
N ILE A 267 -16.03 3.27 4.20
CA ILE A 267 -14.84 3.52 5.00
C ILE A 267 -15.20 4.55 6.07
N TRP A 268 -15.02 4.18 7.32
CA TRP A 268 -15.19 5.01 8.51
C TRP A 268 -13.81 5.42 9.02
N LEU A 269 -13.48 6.71 8.96
CA LEU A 269 -12.31 7.27 9.63
C LEU A 269 -12.82 8.06 10.82
N LEU A 270 -12.62 7.56 12.03
CA LEU A 270 -13.30 8.05 13.23
C LEU A 270 -12.29 8.33 14.33
N ASP A 271 -12.27 9.57 14.81
CA ASP A 271 -11.54 9.95 16.02
C ASP A 271 -12.47 9.78 17.22
N LYS A 272 -12.02 9.11 18.30
CA LYS A 272 -12.81 8.97 19.53
C LYS A 272 -12.51 10.03 20.58
N MET A 273 -11.32 10.62 20.52
CA MET A 273 -10.82 11.59 21.48
C MET A 273 -10.37 12.86 20.76
N GLU A 274 -10.78 14.03 21.23
CA GLU A 274 -10.35 15.31 20.65
C GLU A 274 -8.95 15.70 21.15
N ALA A 275 -7.93 14.94 20.75
CA ALA A 275 -6.55 15.15 21.17
C ALA A 275 -5.74 15.92 20.11
N SER A 276 -4.99 16.93 20.52
CA SER A 276 -4.05 17.63 19.65
C SER A 276 -2.82 18.11 20.43
N LEU A 277 -1.68 18.23 19.75
CA LEU A 277 -0.48 18.82 20.35
C LEU A 277 -0.66 20.30 20.68
N ASP A 278 -1.48 21.02 19.90
CA ASP A 278 -1.73 22.45 20.11
C ASP A 278 -2.47 22.68 21.44
N SER A 279 -3.45 21.82 21.76
CA SER A 279 -4.12 21.83 23.07
C SER A 279 -3.13 21.62 24.22
N ILE A 280 -2.18 20.70 24.08
CA ILE A 280 -1.16 20.45 25.11
C ILE A 280 -0.20 21.64 25.24
N ASN A 281 0.21 22.26 24.12
CA ASN A 281 1.08 23.44 24.11
C ASN A 281 0.45 24.64 24.80
N VAL A 282 -0.86 24.87 24.61
CA VAL A 282 -1.58 26.01 25.20
C VAL A 282 -1.83 25.82 26.69
N TYR A 283 -2.26 24.63 27.11
CA TYR A 283 -2.70 24.39 28.48
C TYR A 283 -1.66 23.71 29.39
N GLY A 284 -0.58 23.17 28.83
CA GLY A 284 0.47 22.40 29.53
C GLY A 284 0.02 21.00 29.97
N MET A 285 -1.18 20.90 30.54
CA MET A 285 -1.91 19.66 30.80
C MET A 285 -3.27 19.75 30.12
N TYR A 286 -3.62 18.74 29.33
CA TYR A 286 -4.88 18.69 28.59
C TYR A 286 -5.58 17.34 28.80
N ILE A 287 -6.89 17.38 29.02
CA ILE A 287 -7.75 16.19 29.11
C ILE A 287 -8.66 16.24 27.88
N PRO A 288 -8.40 15.41 26.84
CA PRO A 288 -9.20 15.43 25.63
C PRO A 288 -10.62 14.94 25.94
N PRO A 289 -11.67 15.65 25.50
CA PRO A 289 -13.03 15.17 25.59
C PRO A 289 -13.30 14.04 24.58
N ASP A 290 -14.31 13.23 24.86
CA ASP A 290 -14.80 12.19 23.96
C ASP A 290 -15.57 12.81 22.78
N ILE A 291 -15.25 12.40 21.56
CA ILE A 291 -15.98 12.77 20.34
C ILE A 291 -17.16 11.81 20.18
N ASN A 292 -18.37 12.33 20.26
CA ASN A 292 -19.59 11.56 20.02
C ASN A 292 -20.09 11.76 18.58
N THR A 293 -19.75 10.81 17.71
CA THR A 293 -20.17 10.79 16.30
C THR A 293 -21.55 10.15 16.08
N GLY A 294 -22.16 9.56 17.12
CA GLY A 294 -23.41 8.79 17.00
C GLY A 294 -23.25 7.44 16.28
N THR A 295 -22.03 7.03 15.90
CA THR A 295 -21.79 5.79 15.14
C THR A 295 -21.57 4.55 16.02
N ASP A 296 -21.37 4.72 17.33
CA ASP A 296 -21.06 3.63 18.26
C ASP A 296 -22.08 2.49 18.21
N GLU A 297 -23.38 2.80 18.22
CA GLU A 297 -24.44 1.78 18.25
C GLU A 297 -24.51 0.95 16.97
N ILE A 298 -24.41 1.61 15.80
CA ILE A 298 -24.49 0.95 14.50
C ILE A 298 -23.25 0.09 14.26
N LEU A 299 -22.06 0.58 14.62
CA LEU A 299 -20.82 -0.17 14.54
C LEU A 299 -20.81 -1.36 15.50
N PHE A 300 -21.34 -1.19 16.71
CA PHE A 300 -21.49 -2.28 17.68
C PHE A 300 -22.35 -3.42 17.11
N LYS A 301 -23.49 -3.10 16.48
CA LYS A 301 -24.36 -4.08 15.80
C LYS A 301 -23.62 -4.82 14.68
N TYR A 302 -22.76 -4.13 13.94
CA TYR A 302 -21.95 -4.71 12.86
C TYR A 302 -20.70 -5.45 13.35
N GLY A 303 -20.39 -5.36 14.64
CA GLY A 303 -19.39 -6.20 15.29
C GLY A 303 -18.06 -5.52 15.59
N VAL A 304 -18.01 -4.19 15.69
CA VAL A 304 -16.83 -3.44 16.13
C VAL A 304 -17.18 -2.34 17.12
N ARG A 305 -16.26 -2.02 18.02
CA ARG A 305 -16.41 -0.93 18.99
C ARG A 305 -15.11 -0.16 19.10
N ILE A 306 -15.17 1.16 18.93
CA ILE A 306 -14.03 2.05 19.22
C ILE A 306 -14.09 2.42 20.69
N MET A 307 -13.01 2.16 21.41
CA MET A 307 -12.92 2.42 22.85
C MET A 307 -12.59 3.89 23.11
N PRO A 308 -13.12 4.51 24.18
CA PRO A 308 -12.76 5.86 24.59
C PRO A 308 -11.40 5.85 25.32
N ASP A 309 -10.36 5.45 24.60
CA ASP A 309 -8.98 5.40 25.07
C ASP A 309 -8.01 6.05 24.08
N LEU A 310 -6.78 6.25 24.55
CA LEU A 310 -5.64 6.61 23.72
C LEU A 310 -4.59 5.50 23.81
N ILE A 311 -4.08 5.08 22.66
CA ILE A 311 -2.98 4.11 22.61
C ILE A 311 -1.66 4.87 22.68
N MET A 312 -0.77 4.40 23.57
CA MET A 312 0.64 4.73 23.59
C MET A 312 1.46 3.54 23.09
N ASP A 313 2.48 3.81 22.30
CA ASP A 313 3.38 2.80 21.75
C ASP A 313 4.83 3.30 21.79
N LEU A 314 5.78 2.40 22.03
CA LEU A 314 7.20 2.71 21.91
C LEU A 314 7.64 2.82 20.45
N GLU A 315 6.90 2.20 19.53
CA GLU A 315 7.06 2.40 18.10
C GLU A 315 6.27 3.61 17.63
N CYS A 316 6.86 4.80 17.80
CA CYS A 316 6.20 6.08 17.56
C CYS A 316 7.05 7.06 16.74
N SER A 317 6.39 8.08 16.19
CA SER A 317 7.07 9.25 15.60
C SER A 317 7.46 10.28 16.67
N SER A 318 8.29 11.24 16.30
CA SER A 318 8.85 12.25 17.21
C SER A 318 8.24 13.63 17.03
N ILE A 319 8.26 14.43 18.11
CA ILE A 319 7.83 15.84 18.12
C ILE A 319 8.95 16.73 18.66
N PRO A 320 9.05 18.01 18.25
CA PRO A 320 10.06 18.92 18.75
C PRO A 320 9.69 19.39 20.16
N GLN A 321 10.69 19.47 21.03
CA GLN A 321 10.59 20.10 22.35
C GLN A 321 11.74 21.08 22.54
N VAL A 322 11.48 22.19 23.25
CA VAL A 322 12.50 23.19 23.56
C VAL A 322 13.32 22.69 24.76
N VAL A 323 14.63 22.49 24.55
CA VAL A 323 15.56 21.98 25.58
C VAL A 323 16.42 23.09 26.20
N GLY A 324 16.38 24.30 25.65
CA GLY A 324 17.13 25.43 26.19
C GLY A 324 17.08 26.66 25.28
N MET A 325 17.83 27.70 25.65
CA MET A 325 18.01 28.93 24.89
C MET A 325 19.50 29.12 24.58
N GLN A 326 19.84 29.41 23.32
CA GLN A 326 21.20 29.76 22.92
C GLN A 326 21.16 31.04 22.09
N GLY A 327 21.86 32.09 22.53
CA GLY A 327 21.87 33.39 21.84
C GLY A 327 20.48 34.01 21.67
N GLY A 328 19.57 33.79 22.63
CA GLY A 328 18.19 34.29 22.59
C GLY A 328 17.24 33.51 21.67
N LYS A 329 17.70 32.41 21.04
CA LYS A 329 16.85 31.52 20.23
C LYS A 329 16.61 30.19 20.95
N PRO A 330 15.38 29.65 20.92
CA PRO A 330 15.07 28.35 21.49
C PRO A 330 15.81 27.24 20.72
N GLN A 331 16.47 26.35 21.46
CA GLN A 331 17.08 25.13 20.94
C GLN A 331 16.05 24.01 21.03
N THR A 332 15.73 23.39 19.89
CA THR A 332 14.76 22.31 19.81
C THR A 332 15.42 20.97 19.53
N GLN A 333 14.90 19.91 20.14
CA GLN A 333 15.28 18.52 19.86
C GLN A 333 14.01 17.68 19.67
N LEU A 334 14.12 16.62 18.86
CA LEU A 334 13.03 15.68 18.63
C LEU A 334 12.99 14.65 19.75
N PHE A 335 11.80 14.47 20.33
CA PHE A 335 11.52 13.46 21.35
C PHE A 335 10.43 12.51 20.87
N PRO A 336 10.51 11.20 21.16
CA PRO A 336 9.49 10.23 20.78
C PRO A 336 8.16 10.56 21.46
N TRP A 337 7.10 10.71 20.68
CA TRP A 337 5.76 11.01 21.21
C TRP A 337 4.88 9.76 21.12
N TYR A 338 4.74 9.06 22.24
CA TYR A 338 4.15 7.72 22.27
C TYR A 338 2.69 7.63 21.78
N TYR A 339 1.96 8.75 21.73
CA TYR A 339 0.60 8.80 21.18
C TYR A 339 0.54 8.95 19.65
N HIS A 340 1.69 9.20 19.00
CA HIS A 340 1.78 9.18 17.53
C HIS A 340 2.39 7.85 17.08
N LEU A 341 1.53 6.84 16.92
CA LEU A 341 1.94 5.50 16.55
C LEU A 341 2.58 5.48 15.16
N SER A 342 3.64 4.70 15.00
CA SER A 342 4.27 4.39 13.73
C SER A 342 4.08 2.89 13.48
N ILE A 343 2.96 2.51 12.88
CA ILE A 343 2.53 1.11 12.84
C ILE A 343 3.19 0.37 11.69
N ALA A 344 3.94 -0.69 12.02
CA ALA A 344 4.39 -1.67 11.03
C ALA A 344 3.29 -2.72 10.80
N PRO A 345 2.75 -2.88 9.57
CA PRO A 345 1.71 -3.87 9.32
C PRO A 345 2.19 -5.31 9.52
N LEU A 346 1.38 -6.10 10.22
CA LEU A 346 1.65 -7.51 10.50
C LEU A 346 0.76 -8.48 9.71
N SER A 347 -0.37 -7.98 9.20
CA SER A 347 -1.32 -8.76 8.43
C SER A 347 -0.80 -9.02 7.00
N THR A 348 -1.12 -10.18 6.45
CA THR A 348 -0.83 -10.52 5.04
C THR A 348 -1.94 -10.08 4.09
N HIS A 349 -2.95 -9.36 4.59
CA HIS A 349 -4.06 -8.89 3.79
C HIS A 349 -3.57 -7.92 2.69
N PRO A 350 -4.06 -8.01 1.44
CA PRO A 350 -3.55 -7.20 0.33
C PRO A 350 -3.52 -5.69 0.60
N ILE A 351 -4.48 -5.17 1.38
CA ILE A 351 -4.52 -3.74 1.76
C ILE A 351 -3.21 -3.26 2.42
N VAL A 352 -2.64 -4.07 3.31
CA VAL A 352 -1.50 -3.68 4.16
C VAL A 352 -0.24 -4.51 3.91
N LYS A 353 -0.30 -5.50 3.01
CA LYS A 353 0.85 -6.32 2.67
C LYS A 353 1.89 -5.46 1.95
N ASN A 354 3.11 -5.44 2.51
CA ASN A 354 4.28 -4.75 1.95
C ASN A 354 4.15 -3.22 1.84
N ILE A 355 3.24 -2.60 2.60
CA ILE A 355 3.27 -1.14 2.79
C ILE A 355 4.28 -0.75 3.87
N ASP A 356 4.76 0.49 3.81
CA ASP A 356 5.65 1.05 4.84
C ASP A 356 4.87 1.33 6.14
N ARG A 357 5.56 1.79 7.20
CA ARG A 357 4.92 2.15 8.46
C ARG A 357 3.87 3.23 8.25
N VAL A 358 2.73 3.07 8.92
CA VAL A 358 1.61 4.02 8.91
C VAL A 358 1.71 4.88 10.16
N ASN A 359 1.88 6.20 9.99
CA ASN A 359 1.91 7.14 11.10
C ASN A 359 0.48 7.59 11.44
N MET A 360 0.03 7.27 12.65
CA MET A 360 -1.29 7.61 13.19
C MET A 360 -1.15 8.58 14.36
N PHE A 361 -2.14 9.43 14.57
CA PHE A 361 -2.13 10.52 15.54
C PHE A 361 -3.26 10.31 16.55
N PHE A 362 -2.90 9.97 17.79
CA PHE A 362 -3.86 9.72 18.88
C PHE A 362 -4.93 8.65 18.58
N PRO A 363 -4.59 7.49 17.97
CA PRO A 363 -5.58 6.47 17.68
C PRO A 363 -6.14 5.83 18.95
N SER A 364 -7.42 5.45 18.88
CA SER A 364 -8.09 4.65 19.91
C SER A 364 -8.10 3.16 19.56
N SER A 365 -8.28 2.30 20.56
CA SER A 365 -8.35 0.86 20.33
C SER A 365 -9.72 0.43 19.79
N ILE A 366 -9.70 -0.59 18.91
CA ILE A 366 -10.90 -1.19 18.30
C ILE A 366 -11.06 -2.62 18.81
N ASP A 367 -12.18 -2.87 19.49
CA ASP A 367 -12.61 -4.21 19.86
C ASP A 367 -13.46 -4.82 18.74
N THR A 368 -13.21 -6.10 18.44
CA THR A 368 -14.05 -6.90 17.55
C THR A 368 -15.04 -7.73 18.37
N LEU A 369 -16.30 -7.70 17.98
CA LEU A 369 -17.39 -8.35 18.71
C LEU A 369 -17.94 -9.54 17.94
N LYS A 370 -18.48 -10.52 18.66
CA LYS A 370 -19.26 -11.59 18.04
C LYS A 370 -20.63 -11.03 17.62
N THR A 371 -21.03 -11.34 16.41
CA THR A 371 -22.32 -10.95 15.82
C THR A 371 -23.14 -12.19 15.53
N ASP A 372 -24.47 -12.05 15.48
CA ASP A 372 -25.37 -13.14 15.07
C ASP A 372 -25.14 -13.50 13.58
N ASP A 373 -24.85 -12.49 12.77
CA ASP A 373 -24.48 -12.69 11.36
C ASP A 373 -23.02 -13.12 11.20
N PRO A 374 -22.71 -13.95 10.17
CA PRO A 374 -21.35 -14.38 9.87
C PRO A 374 -20.54 -13.27 9.17
N VAL A 375 -20.25 -12.19 9.90
CA VAL A 375 -19.40 -11.09 9.44
C VAL A 375 -17.94 -11.46 9.70
N LYS A 376 -17.16 -11.59 8.63
CA LYS A 376 -15.71 -11.81 8.68
C LYS A 376 -15.03 -10.52 9.11
N LYS A 377 -14.21 -10.61 10.15
CA LYS A 377 -13.50 -9.48 10.77
C LYS A 377 -12.00 -9.68 10.55
N THR A 378 -11.41 -8.84 9.71
CA THR A 378 -9.98 -8.89 9.39
C THR A 378 -9.29 -7.68 10.01
N ILE A 379 -8.33 -7.92 10.90
CA ILE A 379 -7.54 -6.85 11.49
C ILE A 379 -6.47 -6.42 10.48
N LEU A 380 -6.44 -5.12 10.16
CA LEU A 380 -5.53 -4.54 9.16
C LEU A 380 -4.29 -3.92 9.82
N LEU A 381 -4.48 -3.05 10.81
CA LEU A 381 -3.42 -2.37 11.55
C LEU A 381 -3.59 -2.57 13.05
N GLN A 382 -2.47 -2.79 13.73
CA GLN A 382 -2.39 -2.94 15.18
C GLN A 382 -1.16 -2.19 15.71
N SER A 383 -1.22 -1.72 16.95
CA SER A 383 -0.02 -1.29 17.68
C SER A 383 0.99 -2.43 17.82
N SER A 384 2.20 -2.09 18.22
CA SER A 384 3.26 -3.06 18.53
C SER A 384 2.92 -3.88 19.78
N GLU A 385 3.74 -4.90 20.07
CA GLU A 385 3.64 -5.64 21.34
C GLU A 385 3.97 -4.75 22.56
N TYR A 386 4.66 -3.64 22.34
CA TYR A 386 5.06 -2.67 23.36
C TYR A 386 4.09 -1.48 23.42
N SER A 387 2.81 -1.78 23.58
CA SER A 387 1.76 -0.77 23.68
C SER A 387 1.10 -0.71 25.06
N ARG A 388 0.50 0.43 25.37
CA ARG A 388 -0.28 0.69 26.58
C ARG A 388 -1.47 1.57 26.24
N THR A 389 -2.61 1.32 26.84
CA THR A 389 -3.83 2.11 26.70
C THR A 389 -4.04 3.05 27.88
N GLN A 390 -4.64 4.22 27.63
CA GLN A 390 -5.13 5.14 28.65
C GLN A 390 -6.60 5.45 28.39
N LEU A 391 -7.49 4.97 29.26
CA LEU A 391 -8.92 5.27 29.20
C LEU A 391 -9.19 6.74 29.56
N SER A 392 -10.24 7.30 28.96
CA SER A 392 -10.78 8.60 29.33
C SER A 392 -11.28 8.59 30.80
N PRO A 393 -10.98 9.62 31.62
CA PRO A 393 -10.21 10.81 31.28
C PRO A 393 -8.68 10.57 31.32
N ALA A 394 -8.02 10.75 30.17
CA ALA A 394 -6.57 10.65 30.03
C ALA A 394 -5.92 12.03 30.21
N ARG A 395 -4.79 12.13 30.92
CA ARG A 395 -4.05 13.39 31.11
C ARG A 395 -2.87 13.45 30.15
N LEU A 396 -2.95 14.33 29.16
CA LEU A 396 -1.90 14.57 28.19
C LEU A 396 -1.00 15.73 28.63
N SER A 397 0.31 15.49 28.63
CA SER A 397 1.31 16.50 28.95
C SER A 397 2.67 16.13 28.36
N PHE A 398 3.51 17.12 28.04
CA PHE A 398 4.89 16.88 27.61
C PHE A 398 5.82 16.44 28.75
N GLU A 399 5.36 16.48 30.00
CA GLU A 399 6.11 15.98 31.16
C GLU A 399 6.52 14.50 31.02
N ILE A 400 5.76 13.70 30.26
CA ILE A 400 6.09 12.28 30.03
C ILE A 400 7.42 12.10 29.29
N LEU A 401 7.89 13.14 28.59
CA LEU A 401 9.12 13.12 27.79
C LEU A 401 10.38 13.40 28.62
N LYS A 402 10.24 13.88 29.86
CA LYS A 402 11.37 14.14 30.75
C LYS A 402 12.02 12.88 31.31
N THR A 403 11.29 11.77 31.30
CA THR A 403 11.75 10.47 31.78
C THR A 403 11.70 9.44 30.67
N ALA A 404 12.75 8.61 30.55
CA ALA A 404 12.71 7.49 29.63
C ALA A 404 11.53 6.55 29.97
N PRO A 405 10.83 6.02 28.96
CA PRO A 405 9.70 5.15 29.20
C PRO A 405 10.22 3.83 29.76
N ASP A 406 9.48 3.25 30.71
CA ASP A 406 9.74 1.90 31.21
C ASP A 406 9.02 0.88 30.30
N PRO A 407 9.73 0.09 29.47
CA PRO A 407 9.09 -0.86 28.55
C PRO A 407 8.20 -1.87 29.24
N LYS A 408 8.44 -2.17 30.54
CA LYS A 408 7.60 -3.09 31.31
C LYS A 408 6.18 -2.57 31.54
N LYS A 409 5.98 -1.24 31.45
CA LYS A 409 4.66 -0.61 31.53
C LYS A 409 3.90 -0.66 30.21
N PHE A 410 4.56 -1.03 29.11
CA PHE A 410 3.97 -1.16 27.78
C PHE A 410 3.70 -2.64 27.49
N ASN A 411 2.76 -3.21 28.26
CA ASN A 411 2.50 -4.65 28.30
C ASN A 411 1.03 -5.00 28.00
N ASP A 412 0.27 -4.08 27.40
CA ASP A 412 -1.14 -4.32 27.04
C ASP A 412 -1.28 -5.17 25.75
N GLY A 413 -0.15 -5.56 25.15
CA GLY A 413 -0.07 -6.28 23.88
C GLY A 413 -0.49 -5.42 22.69
N LYS A 414 -0.81 -6.07 21.57
CA LYS A 414 -1.29 -5.39 20.36
C LYS A 414 -2.72 -4.88 20.51
N LYS A 415 -2.96 -3.65 20.06
CA LYS A 415 -4.28 -3.00 20.01
C LYS A 415 -4.67 -2.73 18.56
N ASN A 416 -5.87 -3.14 18.17
CA ASN A 416 -6.34 -2.93 16.81
C ASN A 416 -6.69 -1.45 16.62
N VAL A 417 -6.33 -0.89 15.46
CA VAL A 417 -6.69 0.49 15.08
C VAL A 417 -7.31 0.58 13.70
N ALA A 418 -7.27 -0.51 12.92
CA ALA A 418 -8.02 -0.64 11.68
C ALA A 418 -8.56 -2.06 11.49
N VAL A 419 -9.86 -2.17 11.19
CA VAL A 419 -10.56 -3.45 11.00
C VAL A 419 -11.43 -3.40 9.75
N LEU A 420 -11.34 -4.44 8.92
CA LEU A 420 -12.20 -4.69 7.76
C LEU A 420 -13.29 -5.72 8.12
N LEU A 421 -14.52 -5.39 7.78
CA LEU A 421 -15.74 -6.19 7.96
C LEU A 421 -16.28 -6.59 6.59
N GLU A 422 -16.47 -7.88 6.35
CA GLU A 422 -17.00 -8.40 5.09
C GLU A 422 -18.13 -9.41 5.38
N GLY A 423 -19.25 -9.28 4.67
CA GLY A 423 -20.36 -10.22 4.75
C GLY A 423 -21.73 -9.55 4.77
N GLY A 424 -22.77 -10.34 5.03
CA GLY A 424 -24.13 -9.83 5.21
C GLY A 424 -24.27 -9.25 6.62
N PHE A 425 -24.78 -8.04 6.72
CA PHE A 425 -25.04 -7.35 7.99
C PHE A 425 -26.55 -7.32 8.26
N SER A 426 -26.98 -7.50 9.49
CA SER A 426 -28.36 -7.14 9.88
C SER A 426 -28.45 -5.65 10.18
N SER A 427 -29.51 -5.01 9.69
CA SER A 427 -29.75 -3.58 9.88
C SER A 427 -29.80 -3.24 11.37
N ALA A 428 -29.17 -2.13 11.75
CA ALA A 428 -29.26 -1.59 13.10
C ALA A 428 -30.67 -1.06 13.44
N PHE A 429 -31.55 -0.96 12.44
CA PHE A 429 -32.89 -0.42 12.53
C PHE A 429 -34.00 -1.47 12.46
N GLU A 430 -33.68 -2.76 12.29
CA GLU A 430 -34.66 -3.86 12.14
C GLU A 430 -35.75 -3.86 13.24
N ASN A 431 -35.37 -3.56 14.48
CA ASN A 431 -36.28 -3.51 15.64
C ASN A 431 -36.63 -2.08 16.08
N ARG A 432 -36.32 -1.07 15.26
CA ARG A 432 -36.53 0.35 15.56
C ARG A 432 -37.54 1.02 14.63
N LEU A 433 -38.05 0.31 13.63
CA LEU A 433 -39.07 0.80 12.71
C LEU A 433 -40.46 0.66 13.31
N THR A 434 -41.13 1.80 13.54
CA THR A 434 -42.55 1.80 13.88
C THR A 434 -43.38 1.55 12.61
N PRO A 435 -44.59 0.98 12.73
CA PRO A 435 -45.50 0.81 11.60
C PRO A 435 -45.79 2.11 10.85
N GLU A 436 -45.85 3.26 11.54
CA GLU A 436 -46.05 4.56 10.86
C GLU A 436 -44.85 4.97 10.02
N LEU A 437 -43.63 4.73 10.52
CA LEU A 437 -42.41 5.05 9.77
C LEU A 437 -42.27 4.15 8.54
N GLU A 438 -42.66 2.88 8.66
CA GLU A 438 -42.66 1.96 7.52
C GLU A 438 -43.64 2.40 6.42
N ILE A 439 -44.86 2.81 6.80
CA ILE A 439 -45.85 3.35 5.86
C ILE A 439 -45.33 4.64 5.21
N LEU A 440 -44.70 5.53 5.98
CA LEU A 440 -44.10 6.75 5.46
C LEU A 440 -43.02 6.44 4.42
N LEU A 441 -42.09 5.54 4.73
CA LEU A 441 -41.00 5.11 3.84
C LEU A 441 -41.56 4.52 2.53
N GLN A 442 -42.59 3.66 2.63
CA GLN A 442 -43.27 3.11 1.46
C GLN A 442 -43.93 4.19 0.61
N SER A 443 -44.57 5.19 1.23
CA SER A 443 -45.21 6.31 0.51
C SER A 443 -44.23 7.14 -0.33
N ILE A 444 -42.95 7.21 0.08
CA ILE A 444 -41.87 7.91 -0.64
C ILE A 444 -40.99 6.96 -1.48
N GLY A 445 -41.43 5.71 -1.67
CA GLY A 445 -40.76 4.71 -2.50
C GLY A 445 -39.46 4.16 -1.92
N ILE A 446 -39.27 4.26 -0.59
CA ILE A 446 -38.13 3.68 0.12
C ILE A 446 -38.58 2.37 0.78
N LYS A 447 -38.03 1.25 0.30
CA LYS A 447 -38.25 -0.05 0.92
C LYS A 447 -37.17 -0.31 1.96
N PHE A 448 -37.57 -0.63 3.19
CA PHE A 448 -36.64 -1.06 4.22
C PHE A 448 -36.08 -2.46 3.93
N ILE A 449 -34.78 -2.63 4.18
CA ILE A 449 -34.05 -3.88 4.01
C ILE A 449 -33.48 -4.29 5.37
N PRO A 450 -33.97 -5.38 5.98
CA PRO A 450 -33.52 -5.81 7.31
C PRO A 450 -32.19 -6.57 7.27
N LYS A 451 -31.88 -7.27 6.17
CA LYS A 451 -30.67 -8.07 6.01
C LYS A 451 -29.90 -7.68 4.76
N GLY A 452 -28.61 -7.46 4.93
CA GLY A 452 -27.73 -6.92 3.91
C GLY A 452 -27.20 -7.96 2.93
N ASP A 453 -26.93 -7.52 1.70
CA ASP A 453 -26.22 -8.30 0.68
C ASP A 453 -24.82 -8.71 1.20
N PRO A 454 -24.41 -9.99 1.06
CA PRO A 454 -23.08 -10.46 1.46
C PRO A 454 -21.89 -9.75 0.81
N LYS A 455 -22.11 -8.98 -0.26
CA LYS A 455 -21.08 -8.15 -0.91
C LYS A 455 -20.76 -6.88 -0.14
N ALA A 456 -21.55 -6.51 0.87
CA ALA A 456 -21.28 -5.34 1.70
C ALA A 456 -19.91 -5.46 2.38
N LYS A 457 -19.22 -4.33 2.47
CA LYS A 457 -17.94 -4.22 3.16
C LYS A 457 -17.89 -2.96 3.99
N GLN A 458 -17.28 -3.02 5.15
CA GLN A 458 -17.03 -1.83 5.95
C GLN A 458 -15.60 -1.86 6.46
N MET A 459 -14.92 -0.72 6.45
CA MET A 459 -13.61 -0.58 7.07
C MET A 459 -13.68 0.52 8.12
N VAL A 460 -13.21 0.24 9.33
CA VAL A 460 -13.18 1.20 10.42
C VAL A 460 -11.74 1.46 10.81
N VAL A 461 -11.34 2.73 10.82
CA VAL A 461 -10.02 3.21 11.28
C VAL A 461 -10.25 4.23 12.39
N SER A 462 -9.57 4.06 13.52
CA SER A 462 -9.74 4.86 14.74
C SER A 462 -8.92 6.16 14.77
N ASP A 463 -8.58 6.67 13.60
CA ASP A 463 -7.86 7.91 13.38
C ASP A 463 -8.22 8.42 11.98
N ALA A 464 -8.63 9.68 11.86
CA ALA A 464 -8.87 10.35 10.58
C ALA A 464 -7.70 11.25 10.15
N ASP A 465 -6.81 11.65 11.05
CA ASP A 465 -5.61 12.46 10.80
C ASP A 465 -4.59 11.78 9.89
N PHE A 466 -4.43 10.45 9.95
CA PHE A 466 -3.46 9.76 9.09
C PHE A 466 -3.72 9.96 7.58
N ALA A 467 -4.96 10.23 7.18
CA ALA A 467 -5.38 10.41 5.79
C ALA A 467 -5.30 11.87 5.32
N LYS A 468 -5.06 12.83 6.23
CA LYS A 468 -5.00 14.26 5.92
C LYS A 468 -3.71 14.61 5.19
N ASN A 469 -3.80 15.59 4.29
CA ASN A 469 -2.66 16.36 3.83
C ASN A 469 -2.53 17.65 4.65
N LEU A 470 -1.28 18.07 4.90
CA LEU A 470 -1.04 19.40 5.47
C LEU A 470 -1.35 20.48 4.44
N VAL A 471 -1.92 21.58 4.90
CA VAL A 471 -2.27 22.74 4.09
C VAL A 471 -1.54 23.95 4.68
N ASN A 472 -0.75 24.64 3.85
CA ASN A 472 -0.20 25.93 4.21
C ASN A 472 -1.31 26.98 4.04
N THR A 473 -1.79 27.54 5.14
CA THR A 473 -2.89 28.52 5.14
C THR A 473 -2.55 29.83 4.44
N THR A 474 -1.25 30.14 4.26
CA THR A 474 -0.78 31.39 3.63
C THR A 474 -0.57 31.21 2.13
N SER A 475 0.13 30.15 1.70
CA SER A 475 0.40 29.89 0.27
C SER A 475 -0.70 29.08 -0.42
N GLY A 476 -1.55 28.39 0.34
CA GLY A 476 -2.52 27.41 -0.18
C GLY A 476 -1.87 26.11 -0.66
N GLU A 477 -0.55 25.98 -0.56
CA GLU A 477 0.18 24.77 -0.95
C GLU A 477 -0.17 23.62 -0.01
N THR A 478 -0.21 22.42 -0.57
CA THR A 478 -0.54 21.20 0.17
C THR A 478 0.61 20.21 0.08
N GLU A 479 0.92 19.57 1.20
CA GLU A 479 1.93 18.49 1.25
C GLU A 479 1.31 17.15 0.84
N GLN A 480 2.12 16.14 0.56
CA GLN A 480 1.59 14.79 0.30
C GLN A 480 1.03 14.14 1.58
N ILE A 481 0.14 13.16 1.43
CA ILE A 481 -0.38 12.35 2.54
C ILE A 481 0.80 11.64 3.24
N GLY A 482 0.80 11.66 4.57
CA GLY A 482 1.86 11.04 5.38
C GLY A 482 3.10 11.91 5.59
N TYR A 483 3.10 13.18 5.17
CA TYR A 483 4.19 14.08 5.52
C TYR A 483 4.17 14.46 7.00
N ASN A 484 5.20 14.05 7.73
CA ASN A 484 5.41 14.44 9.12
C ASN A 484 6.28 15.71 9.17
N LYS A 485 5.65 16.85 9.45
CA LYS A 485 6.30 18.18 9.49
C LYS A 485 7.44 18.31 10.50
N TRP A 486 7.45 17.47 11.54
CA TRP A 486 8.44 17.54 12.61
C TRP A 486 9.71 16.78 12.26
N GLU A 487 9.55 15.56 11.76
CA GLU A 487 10.67 14.72 11.30
C GLU A 487 11.14 15.10 9.89
N ARG A 488 10.36 15.92 9.17
CA ARG A 488 10.58 16.29 7.77
C ARG A 488 10.72 15.05 6.88
N ALA A 489 9.91 14.05 7.17
CA ALA A 489 9.94 12.74 6.54
C ALA A 489 8.54 12.36 6.03
N TYR A 490 8.51 11.52 5.00
CA TYR A 490 7.27 11.01 4.41
C TYR A 490 7.02 9.57 4.87
N TYR A 491 5.92 9.37 5.59
CA TYR A 491 5.37 8.06 5.89
C TYR A 491 4.54 7.57 4.71
N LYS A 492 5.21 6.98 3.71
CA LYS A 492 4.58 6.47 2.48
C LYS A 492 3.44 5.48 2.77
N GLY A 493 3.56 4.75 3.88
CA GLY A 493 2.55 3.82 4.36
C GLY A 493 1.16 4.43 4.52
N ASN A 494 1.05 5.71 4.91
CA ASN A 494 -0.26 6.39 5.05
C ASN A 494 -1.01 6.45 3.72
N LYS A 495 -0.33 6.95 2.67
CA LYS A 495 -0.88 7.02 1.32
C LYS A 495 -1.19 5.62 0.79
N ASP A 496 -0.24 4.70 0.91
CA ASP A 496 -0.38 3.33 0.42
C ASP A 496 -1.58 2.63 1.08
N PHE A 497 -1.73 2.78 2.40
CA PHE A 497 -2.81 2.17 3.17
C PHE A 497 -4.20 2.63 2.71
N ILE A 498 -4.45 3.95 2.66
CA ILE A 498 -5.77 4.46 2.28
C ILE A 498 -6.08 4.22 0.81
N SER A 499 -5.09 4.35 -0.10
CA SER A 499 -5.29 4.05 -1.51
C SER A 499 -5.57 2.58 -1.74
N ASN A 500 -4.84 1.67 -1.08
CA ASN A 500 -5.11 0.24 -1.16
C ASN A 500 -6.47 -0.12 -0.55
N ALA A 501 -6.86 0.51 0.57
CA ALA A 501 -8.17 0.31 1.15
C ALA A 501 -9.29 0.68 0.16
N ILE A 502 -9.19 1.84 -0.48
CA ILE A 502 -10.18 2.30 -1.46
C ILE A 502 -10.25 1.35 -2.66
N GLU A 503 -9.11 0.99 -3.25
CA GLU A 503 -9.09 0.06 -4.39
C GLU A 503 -9.66 -1.33 -4.01
N TYR A 504 -9.38 -1.79 -2.78
CA TYR A 504 -9.89 -3.08 -2.29
C TYR A 504 -11.40 -3.04 -2.11
N MET A 505 -11.89 -1.92 -1.59
CA MET A 505 -13.31 -1.71 -1.42
C MET A 505 -13.97 -1.66 -2.80
N LEU A 506 -13.41 -0.97 -3.79
CA LEU A 506 -14.03 -0.88 -5.11
C LEU A 506 -14.02 -2.21 -5.88
N ASP A 507 -12.88 -2.88 -5.95
CA ASP A 507 -12.62 -3.97 -6.89
C ASP A 507 -12.16 -5.30 -6.26
N GLY A 508 -12.04 -5.36 -4.93
CA GLY A 508 -11.66 -6.57 -4.19
C GLY A 508 -10.19 -6.94 -4.36
N ASP A 509 -9.90 -8.25 -4.40
CA ASP A 509 -8.54 -8.78 -4.57
C ASP A 509 -7.97 -8.58 -5.99
N ASN A 510 -8.78 -8.14 -6.96
CA ASN A 510 -8.46 -8.21 -8.39
C ASN A 510 -7.23 -7.37 -8.81
N ILE A 511 -6.88 -6.28 -8.10
CA ILE A 511 -5.70 -5.46 -8.47
C ILE A 511 -4.61 -5.52 -7.39
N ILE A 512 -4.98 -5.49 -6.11
CA ILE A 512 -4.03 -5.14 -5.04
C ILE A 512 -2.97 -6.21 -4.81
N GLU A 513 -3.28 -7.48 -5.11
CA GLU A 513 -2.28 -8.55 -5.00
C GLU A 513 -1.02 -8.27 -5.80
N SER A 514 -1.13 -7.69 -7.01
CA SER A 514 0.03 -7.36 -7.84
C SER A 514 0.89 -6.23 -7.25
N ARG A 515 0.27 -5.21 -6.64
CA ARG A 515 0.97 -4.14 -5.92
C ARG A 515 1.72 -4.68 -4.69
N SER A 516 1.18 -5.71 -4.06
CA SER A 516 1.72 -6.29 -2.82
C SER A 516 2.97 -7.17 -3.01
N LYS A 517 3.54 -7.29 -4.22
CA LYS A 517 4.74 -8.11 -4.46
C LYS A 517 6.06 -7.39 -4.17
N GLU A 518 6.04 -6.10 -3.82
CA GLU A 518 7.25 -5.33 -3.50
C GLU A 518 7.94 -5.85 -2.21
N VAL A 519 9.25 -6.07 -2.23
CA VAL A 519 10.03 -6.45 -1.03
C VAL A 519 10.64 -5.20 -0.41
N LYS A 520 10.01 -4.66 0.63
CA LYS A 520 10.59 -3.58 1.44
C LYS A 520 11.45 -4.15 2.56
N LEU A 521 12.64 -3.58 2.74
CA LEU A 521 13.48 -3.83 3.90
C LEU A 521 12.78 -3.26 5.14
N ARG A 522 12.42 -4.13 6.09
CA ARG A 522 11.78 -3.70 7.34
C ARG A 522 12.82 -3.12 8.28
N LEU A 523 12.51 -1.96 8.86
CA LEU A 523 13.30 -1.38 9.95
C LEU A 523 13.29 -2.33 11.16
N LEU A 524 14.41 -2.35 11.88
CA LEU A 524 14.61 -3.22 13.04
C LEU A 524 13.79 -2.75 14.26
N ASP A 525 13.33 -3.70 15.08
CA ASP A 525 12.60 -3.45 16.34
C ASP A 525 13.50 -2.69 17.34
N PRO A 526 13.15 -1.46 17.74
CA PRO A 526 14.01 -0.61 18.57
C PRO A 526 14.22 -1.15 19.98
N VAL A 527 13.25 -1.88 20.55
CA VAL A 527 13.37 -2.49 21.87
C VAL A 527 14.35 -3.65 21.81
N ARG A 528 14.18 -4.55 20.83
CA ARG A 528 15.12 -5.66 20.60
C ARG A 528 16.53 -5.17 20.28
N ILE A 529 16.68 -4.11 19.50
CA ILE A 529 18.00 -3.52 19.23
C ILE A 529 18.69 -3.12 20.54
N LYS A 530 17.96 -2.56 21.50
CA LYS A 530 18.53 -2.11 22.77
C LYS A 530 18.80 -3.27 23.72
N GLU A 531 17.90 -4.24 23.84
CA GLU A 531 18.03 -5.39 24.74
C GLU A 531 19.04 -6.43 24.24
N ASP A 532 19.01 -6.78 22.95
CA ASP A 532 19.88 -7.80 22.35
C ASP A 532 21.22 -7.23 21.85
N LYS A 533 21.48 -5.92 22.05
CA LYS A 533 22.68 -5.24 21.53
C LYS A 533 23.96 -6.02 21.83
N THR A 534 24.17 -6.36 23.10
CA THR A 534 25.39 -7.04 23.57
C THR A 534 25.51 -8.44 22.99
N LYS A 535 24.39 -9.17 22.86
CA LYS A 535 24.35 -10.51 22.27
C LYS A 535 24.79 -10.48 20.81
N TRP A 536 24.22 -9.58 20.00
CA TRP A 536 24.59 -9.44 18.59
C TRP A 536 26.01 -8.94 18.41
N GLN A 537 26.49 -8.03 19.26
CA GLN A 537 27.89 -7.60 19.27
C GLN A 537 28.84 -8.76 19.59
N MET A 538 28.53 -9.58 20.60
CA MET A 538 29.33 -10.77 20.91
C MET A 538 29.35 -11.77 19.75
N ILE A 539 28.19 -12.05 19.14
CA ILE A 539 28.13 -12.96 17.98
C ILE A 539 29.00 -12.42 16.84
N ASN A 540 28.84 -11.15 16.46
CA ASN A 540 29.55 -10.61 15.31
C ASN A 540 31.06 -10.41 15.54
N VAL A 541 31.52 -10.26 16.79
CA VAL A 541 32.94 -10.13 17.12
C VAL A 541 33.59 -11.48 17.42
N VAL A 542 32.96 -12.33 18.22
CA VAL A 542 33.55 -13.60 18.70
C VAL A 542 33.42 -14.69 17.65
N LEU A 543 32.30 -14.78 16.94
CA LEU A 543 32.06 -15.88 15.98
C LEU A 543 33.10 -15.91 14.85
N PRO A 544 33.48 -14.79 14.18
CA PRO A 544 34.53 -14.84 13.15
C PRO A 544 35.89 -15.27 13.70
N VAL A 545 36.23 -14.84 14.92
CA VAL A 545 37.49 -15.22 15.58
C VAL A 545 37.50 -16.73 15.91
N VAL A 546 36.38 -17.26 16.40
CA VAL A 546 36.24 -18.70 16.66
C VAL A 546 36.31 -19.51 15.36
N ILE A 547 35.66 -19.06 14.28
CA ILE A 547 35.73 -19.70 12.96
C ILE A 547 37.17 -19.72 12.43
N LEU A 548 37.89 -18.59 12.52
CA LEU A 548 39.29 -18.51 12.13
C LEU A 548 40.19 -19.42 12.97
N GLY A 549 39.94 -19.47 14.28
CA GLY A 549 40.65 -20.37 15.20
C GLY A 549 40.42 -21.84 14.88
N LEU A 550 39.17 -22.24 14.61
CA LEU A 550 38.83 -23.60 14.20
C LEU A 550 39.45 -23.96 12.86
N PHE A 551 39.41 -23.05 11.88
CA PHE A 551 40.05 -23.24 10.58
C PHE A 551 41.57 -23.40 10.73
N GLY A 552 42.22 -22.54 11.51
CA GLY A 552 43.64 -22.63 11.83
C GLY A 552 44.01 -23.94 12.53
N GLY A 553 43.18 -24.39 13.48
CA GLY A 553 43.34 -25.67 14.18
C GLY A 553 43.20 -26.87 13.25
N LEU A 554 42.13 -26.91 12.44
CA LEU A 554 41.90 -27.97 11.45
C LEU A 554 43.01 -28.02 10.39
N TYR A 555 43.43 -26.86 9.89
CA TYR A 555 44.53 -26.73 8.94
C TYR A 555 45.84 -27.25 9.56
N SER A 556 46.16 -26.87 10.80
CA SER A 556 47.35 -27.34 11.51
C SER A 556 47.31 -28.85 11.75
N PHE A 557 46.15 -29.40 12.13
CA PHE A 557 45.94 -30.84 12.30
C PHE A 557 46.14 -31.61 10.99
N TRP A 558 45.53 -31.15 9.88
CA TRP A 558 45.73 -31.73 8.55
C TRP A 558 47.18 -31.62 8.07
N ARG A 559 47.83 -30.48 8.30
CA ARG A 559 49.24 -30.26 7.96
C ARG A 559 50.14 -31.23 8.71
N ARG A 560 49.96 -31.39 10.03
CA ARG A 560 50.73 -32.37 10.83
C ARG A 560 50.51 -33.79 10.31
N ARG A 561 49.28 -34.17 9.96
CA ARG A 561 48.99 -35.51 9.43
C ARG A 561 49.60 -35.79 8.06
N LYS A 562 49.77 -34.77 7.22
CA LYS A 562 50.33 -34.88 5.86
C LYS A 562 51.85 -34.73 5.80
N TYR A 563 52.47 -34.00 6.73
CA TYR A 563 53.89 -33.65 6.68
C TYR A 563 54.72 -34.12 7.88
N ALA A 564 54.13 -34.62 8.97
CA ALA A 564 54.89 -35.09 10.15
C ALA A 564 55.13 -36.61 10.16
N GLY A 565 55.22 -37.24 8.98
CA GLY A 565 55.55 -38.65 8.83
C GLY A 565 56.70 -38.83 7.84
N THR A 566 57.93 -38.66 8.32
CA THR A 566 59.13 -39.52 8.13
C THR A 566 60.36 -38.70 8.54
N ASP A 567 60.73 -38.79 9.81
CA ASP A 567 62.14 -38.69 10.23
C ASP A 567 62.41 -39.89 11.13
N THR A 568 62.96 -40.95 10.53
CA THR A 568 63.84 -41.92 11.21
C THR A 568 65.05 -42.10 10.30
N PRO A 569 66.28 -41.90 10.79
CA PRO A 569 67.30 -42.92 10.58
C PRO A 569 67.01 -44.13 11.48
#